data_AF-A0A3B9V2U8-F1
#
_entry.id   AF-A0A3B9V2U8-F1
#
_cell.length_a   1.000
_cell.length_b   1.000
_cell.length_c   1.000
_cell.angle_alpha   90.00
_cell.angle_beta   90.00
_cell.angle_gamma   90.00
#
_symmetry.space_group_name_H-M   'P 1'
#
loop_
_entity.id
_entity.type
_entity.pdbx_description
1 polymer ?
#
loop_
_entity_poly.entity_id
_entity_poly.type
_entity_poly.pdbx_seq_one_letter_code
_entity_poly.pdbx_strand_id
1 'polypeptide(L)'
;FLMEVDMEGAIRRMEERYVADLRSTLRTANVRHRGVRRKSEGGIDITLRTVSDQDKARETILRELPDLELTAVEKGAPDRVRARLSQRAKDELSEFALEQNITALRNRIDELGVAEPVVQRQGDRRIVVQLPGVQDTARAKRILGRTATLEMMLVDEEHNVDSA
;
A
#
# COMPACT_ATOMS: atom_id res chain seq x y z
N PHE A 1 17.68 -13.33 -2.13
CA PHE A 1 16.31 -13.20 -2.69
C PHE A 1 15.91 -11.73 -2.68
N LEU A 2 15.34 -11.26 -3.78
CA LEU A 2 14.75 -9.92 -3.90
C LEU A 2 13.23 -10.05 -3.88
N MET A 3 12.55 -9.24 -3.08
CA MET A 3 11.09 -9.27 -2.96
C MET A 3 10.55 -7.85 -3.03
N GLU A 4 9.47 -7.65 -3.79
CA GLU A 4 8.78 -6.36 -3.89
C GLU A 4 7.47 -6.39 -3.07
N VAL A 5 7.20 -5.29 -2.37
CA VAL A 5 5.98 -5.10 -1.58
C VAL A 5 4.83 -4.71 -2.51
N ASP A 6 3.69 -5.41 -2.42
CA ASP A 6 2.45 -5.07 -3.13
C ASP A 6 1.79 -3.80 -2.54
N MET A 7 2.31 -2.65 -2.96
CA MET A 7 1.78 -1.35 -2.56
C MET A 7 0.42 -1.04 -3.18
N GLU A 8 0.15 -1.55 -4.37
CA GLU A 8 -1.13 -1.30 -5.04
C GLU A 8 -2.28 -1.98 -4.29
N GLY A 9 -2.08 -3.23 -3.87
CA GLY A 9 -3.03 -3.95 -3.03
C GLY A 9 -3.17 -3.32 -1.64
N ALA A 10 -2.07 -2.84 -1.05
CA ALA A 10 -2.11 -2.12 0.22
C ALA A 10 -2.96 -0.84 0.14
N ILE A 11 -2.71 -0.01 -0.89
CA ILE A 11 -3.48 1.22 -1.13
C ILE A 11 -4.95 0.89 -1.37
N ARG A 12 -5.24 -0.13 -2.19
CA ARG A 12 -6.63 -0.55 -2.46
C ARG A 12 -7.39 -0.91 -1.19
N ARG A 13 -6.80 -1.74 -0.32
CA ARG A 13 -7.41 -2.13 0.96
C ARG A 13 -7.61 -0.93 1.88
N MET A 14 -6.63 -0.01 1.90
CA MET A 14 -6.74 1.22 2.69
C MET A 14 -7.86 2.13 2.18
N GLU A 15 -7.98 2.31 0.87
CA GLU A 15 -9.07 3.07 0.25
C GLU A 15 -10.45 2.44 0.52
N GLU A 16 -10.56 1.11 0.47
CA GLU A 16 -11.79 0.39 0.82
C GLU A 16 -12.19 0.61 2.29
N ARG A 17 -11.22 0.62 3.20
CA ARG A 17 -11.45 1.00 4.60
C ARG A 17 -11.94 2.44 4.73
N TYR A 18 -11.25 3.39 4.08
CA TYR A 18 -11.69 4.79 4.10
C TYR A 18 -13.06 5.01 3.46
N VAL A 19 -13.49 4.19 2.50
CA VAL A 19 -14.87 4.25 1.98
C VAL A 19 -15.88 3.99 3.11
N ALA A 20 -15.62 3.03 3.99
CA ALA A 20 -16.49 2.75 5.13
C ALA A 20 -16.43 3.90 6.16
N ASP A 21 -15.23 4.38 6.46
CA ASP A 21 -15.01 5.47 7.43
C ASP A 21 -15.68 6.76 6.97
N LEU A 22 -15.49 7.16 5.70
CA LEU A 22 -16.15 8.32 5.09
C LEU A 22 -17.68 8.23 5.18
N ARG A 23 -18.27 7.06 4.95
CA ARG A 23 -19.73 6.88 5.06
C ARG A 23 -20.21 7.09 6.49
N SER A 24 -19.45 6.59 7.46
CA SER A 24 -19.73 6.78 8.88
C SER A 24 -19.61 8.24 9.27
N THR A 25 -18.46 8.87 8.97
CA THR A 25 -18.15 10.26 9.31
C THR A 25 -19.15 11.24 8.70
N LEU A 26 -19.48 11.10 7.40
CA LEU A 26 -20.47 11.96 6.75
C LEU A 26 -21.86 11.79 7.35
N ARG A 27 -22.24 10.58 7.77
CA ARG A 27 -23.51 10.34 8.44
C ARG A 27 -23.55 11.00 9.82
N THR A 28 -22.51 10.82 10.62
CA THR A 28 -22.39 11.43 11.96
C THR A 28 -22.41 12.95 11.89
N ALA A 29 -21.73 13.53 10.90
CA ALA A 29 -21.74 14.97 10.65
C ALA A 29 -23.05 15.48 10.02
N ASN A 30 -24.04 14.61 9.78
CA ASN A 30 -25.32 14.95 9.16
C ASN A 30 -25.13 15.62 7.78
N VAL A 31 -24.29 15.00 6.94
CA VAL A 31 -24.01 15.39 5.55
C VAL A 31 -24.72 14.42 4.62
N ARG A 32 -25.63 14.92 3.78
CA ARG A 32 -26.45 14.06 2.94
C ARG A 32 -25.66 13.63 1.70
N HIS A 33 -25.39 12.34 1.60
CA HIS A 33 -24.69 11.75 0.45
C HIS A 33 -25.54 10.69 -0.26
N ARG A 34 -25.42 10.60 -1.58
CA ARG A 34 -26.00 9.52 -2.41
C ARG A 34 -25.14 8.27 -2.37
N GLY A 35 -23.82 8.42 -2.23
CA GLY A 35 -22.92 7.28 -2.13
C GLY A 35 -21.46 7.68 -1.99
N VAL A 36 -20.68 6.74 -1.47
CA VAL A 36 -19.22 6.80 -1.38
C VAL A 36 -18.70 5.53 -2.03
N ARG A 37 -17.80 5.64 -3.01
CA ARG A 37 -17.28 4.52 -3.78
C ARG A 37 -15.80 4.73 -4.11
N ARG A 38 -15.03 3.65 -4.12
CA ARG A 38 -13.68 3.65 -4.68
C ARG A 38 -13.76 3.73 -6.21
N LYS A 39 -12.87 4.50 -6.85
CA LYS A 39 -12.69 4.47 -8.30
C LYS A 39 -11.73 3.34 -8.71
N SER A 40 -11.91 2.80 -9.91
CA SER A 40 -11.01 1.80 -10.49
C SER A 40 -9.57 2.31 -10.62
N GLU A 41 -9.42 3.57 -11.05
CA GLU A 41 -8.13 4.29 -11.19
C GLU A 41 -7.48 4.73 -9.86
N GLY A 42 -8.11 4.42 -8.72
CA GLY A 42 -7.68 4.89 -7.40
C GLY A 42 -8.38 6.18 -6.93
N GLY A 43 -8.38 6.36 -5.62
CA GLY A 43 -9.15 7.39 -4.93
C GLY A 43 -10.61 7.00 -4.66
N ILE A 44 -11.27 7.89 -3.95
CA ILE A 44 -12.63 7.72 -3.45
C ILE A 44 -13.49 8.86 -3.99
N ASP A 45 -14.60 8.50 -4.63
CA ASP A 45 -15.59 9.42 -5.15
C ASP A 45 -16.80 9.45 -4.20
N ILE A 46 -17.14 10.65 -3.75
CA ILE A 46 -18.26 10.93 -2.86
C ILE A 46 -19.28 11.71 -3.67
N THR A 47 -20.46 11.13 -3.86
CA THR A 47 -21.58 11.81 -4.49
C THR A 47 -22.49 12.35 -3.40
N LEU A 48 -22.61 13.67 -3.31
CA LEU A 48 -23.48 14.37 -2.38
C LEU A 48 -24.90 14.46 -2.93
N ARG A 49 -25.88 14.67 -2.04
CA ARG A 49 -27.27 14.84 -2.47
C ARG A 49 -27.54 16.26 -2.97
N THR A 50 -26.87 17.23 -2.36
CA THR A 50 -26.99 18.67 -2.63
C THR A 50 -25.61 19.32 -2.69
N VAL A 51 -25.46 20.36 -3.50
CA VAL A 51 -24.22 21.14 -3.61
C VAL A 51 -23.93 21.93 -2.33
N SER A 52 -24.98 22.35 -1.60
CA SER A 52 -24.87 23.05 -0.32
C SER A 52 -24.09 22.28 0.75
N ASP A 53 -24.09 20.95 0.66
CA ASP A 53 -23.43 20.08 1.63
C ASP A 53 -21.93 19.89 1.32
N GLN A 54 -21.45 20.44 0.19
CA GLN A 54 -20.09 20.25 -0.28
C GLN A 54 -19.06 20.84 0.69
N ASP A 55 -19.22 22.10 1.10
CA ASP A 55 -18.26 22.74 2.00
C ASP A 55 -18.21 22.03 3.35
N LYS A 56 -19.38 21.70 3.90
CA LYS A 56 -19.49 20.93 5.14
C LYS A 56 -18.85 19.55 5.03
N ALA A 57 -19.06 18.84 3.92
CA ALA A 57 -18.42 17.56 3.65
C ALA A 57 -16.90 17.71 3.62
N ARG A 58 -16.38 18.71 2.88
CA ARG A 58 -14.94 18.95 2.75
C ARG A 58 -14.32 19.26 4.11
N GLU A 59 -14.92 20.16 4.87
CA GLU A 59 -14.46 20.55 6.21
C GLU A 59 -14.47 19.38 7.20
N THR A 60 -15.52 18.55 7.16
CA THR A 60 -15.62 17.35 8.00
C THR A 60 -14.52 16.35 7.65
N ILE A 61 -14.32 16.08 6.35
CA ILE A 61 -13.33 15.09 5.91
C ILE A 61 -11.92 15.53 6.29
N LEU A 62 -11.57 16.80 6.03
CA LEU A 62 -10.23 17.32 6.35
C LEU A 62 -9.93 17.32 7.86
N ARG A 63 -10.97 17.45 8.69
CA ARG A 63 -10.84 17.44 10.16
C ARG A 63 -10.70 16.04 10.72
N GLU A 64 -11.54 15.12 10.28
CA GLU A 64 -11.65 13.77 10.85
C GLU A 64 -10.72 12.76 10.17
N LEU A 65 -10.31 13.02 8.93
CA LEU A 65 -9.51 12.12 8.09
C LEU A 65 -8.32 12.89 7.48
N PRO A 66 -7.32 13.27 8.30
CA PRO A 66 -6.18 14.09 7.85
C PRO A 66 -5.29 13.39 6.81
N ASP A 67 -5.37 12.07 6.73
CA ASP A 67 -4.65 11.24 5.76
C ASP A 67 -5.25 11.32 4.35
N LEU A 68 -6.41 11.95 4.20
CA LEU A 68 -7.08 12.14 2.92
C LEU A 68 -6.90 13.58 2.41
N GLU A 69 -6.47 13.68 1.16
CA GLU A 69 -6.45 14.92 0.40
C GLU A 69 -7.67 15.00 -0.52
N LEU A 70 -8.31 16.17 -0.54
CA LEU A 70 -9.45 16.43 -1.40
C LEU A 70 -9.00 17.03 -2.73
N THR A 71 -9.21 16.29 -3.81
CA THR A 71 -8.91 16.74 -5.17
C THR A 71 -10.11 17.43 -5.80
N ALA A 72 -9.84 18.39 -6.69
CA ALA A 72 -10.88 19.02 -7.49
C ALA A 72 -11.55 17.98 -8.40
N VAL A 73 -12.88 18.00 -8.43
CA VAL A 73 -13.64 17.25 -9.43
C VAL A 73 -13.69 18.09 -10.71
N GLU A 74 -13.70 17.43 -11.87
CA GLU A 74 -13.83 18.10 -13.18
C GLU A 74 -15.00 19.09 -13.19
N LYS A 75 -14.82 20.20 -13.92
CA LYS A 75 -15.85 21.24 -14.08
C LYS A 75 -17.13 20.60 -14.64
N GLY A 76 -18.20 20.59 -13.84
CA GLY A 76 -19.50 20.03 -14.23
C GLY A 76 -20.16 19.11 -13.19
N ALA A 77 -19.45 18.70 -12.13
CA ALA A 77 -20.00 17.86 -11.05
C ALA A 77 -19.86 18.53 -9.67
N PRO A 78 -20.59 19.64 -9.40
CA PRO A 78 -20.47 20.37 -8.14
C PRO A 78 -21.00 19.59 -6.93
N ASP A 79 -21.78 18.54 -7.16
CA ASP A 79 -22.28 17.62 -6.15
C ASP A 79 -21.31 16.48 -5.84
N ARG A 80 -20.12 16.46 -6.44
CA ARG A 80 -19.11 15.43 -6.18
C ARG A 80 -17.92 15.99 -5.43
N VAL A 81 -17.37 15.15 -4.56
CA VAL A 81 -16.11 15.38 -3.84
C VAL A 81 -15.23 14.17 -4.07
N ARG A 82 -13.97 14.40 -4.42
CA ARG A 82 -12.99 13.32 -4.58
C ARG A 82 -11.94 13.40 -3.51
N ALA A 83 -11.73 12.29 -2.82
CA ALA A 83 -10.67 12.11 -1.84
C ALA A 83 -9.61 11.12 -2.37
N ARG A 84 -8.35 11.35 -2.02
CA ARG A 84 -7.24 10.43 -2.27
C ARG A 84 -6.36 10.37 -1.03
N LEU A 85 -5.61 9.29 -0.86
CA LEU A 85 -4.58 9.24 0.18
C LEU A 85 -3.55 10.33 -0.08
N SER A 86 -3.20 11.06 0.98
CA SER A 86 -2.11 12.03 0.98
C SER A 86 -0.79 11.33 0.67
N GLN A 87 0.20 12.09 0.23
CA GLN A 87 1.53 11.52 0.00
C GLN A 87 2.11 10.94 1.29
N ARG A 88 1.96 11.68 2.40
CA ARG A 88 2.36 11.22 3.74
C ARG A 88 1.73 9.87 4.11
N ALA A 89 0.42 9.72 3.93
CA ALA A 89 -0.26 8.48 4.27
C ALA A 89 0.19 7.30 3.39
N LYS A 90 0.53 7.56 2.12
CA LYS A 90 1.12 6.54 1.24
C LYS A 90 2.52 6.13 1.70
N ASP A 91 3.33 7.08 2.13
CA ASP A 91 4.68 6.82 2.61
C ASP A 91 4.65 6.02 3.91
N GLU A 92 3.79 6.40 4.86
CA GLU A 92 3.56 5.65 6.10
C GLU A 92 3.04 4.24 5.83
N LEU A 93 2.10 4.10 4.89
CA LEU A 93 1.59 2.79 4.47
C LEU A 93 2.71 1.93 3.85
N SER A 94 3.62 2.55 3.09
CA SER A 94 4.77 1.86 2.49
C SER A 94 5.75 1.37 3.54
N GLU A 95 6.06 2.21 4.53
CA GLU A 95 6.92 1.85 5.64
C GLU A 95 6.30 0.72 6.46
N PHE A 96 5.04 0.85 6.84
CA PHE A 96 4.31 -0.19 7.56
C PHE A 96 4.27 -1.52 6.79
N ALA A 97 3.92 -1.48 5.50
CA ALA A 97 3.86 -2.68 4.67
C ALA A 97 5.24 -3.36 4.54
N LEU A 98 6.31 -2.59 4.46
CA LEU A 98 7.67 -3.10 4.42
C LEU A 98 8.06 -3.77 5.74
N GLU A 99 7.84 -3.11 6.88
CA GLU A 99 8.17 -3.65 8.20
C GLU A 99 7.42 -4.94 8.51
N GLN A 100 6.12 -4.99 8.17
CA GLN A 100 5.31 -6.19 8.31
C GLN A 100 5.87 -7.34 7.48
N ASN A 101 6.27 -7.08 6.23
CA ASN A 101 6.88 -8.09 5.38
C ASN A 101 8.24 -8.56 5.91
N ILE A 102 9.10 -7.64 6.37
CA ILE A 102 10.39 -8.00 6.99
C ILE A 102 10.16 -8.92 8.19
N THR A 103 9.21 -8.58 9.05
CA THR A 103 8.87 -9.37 10.25
C THR A 103 8.33 -10.76 9.88
N ALA A 104 7.40 -10.82 8.92
CA ALA A 104 6.88 -12.09 8.41
C ALA A 104 7.97 -12.96 7.77
N LEU A 105 8.93 -12.34 7.08
CA LEU A 105 10.07 -13.05 6.48
C LEU A 105 11.00 -13.61 7.55
N ARG A 106 11.35 -12.83 8.58
CA ARG A 106 12.19 -13.30 9.69
C ARG A 106 11.62 -14.57 10.33
N ASN A 107 10.34 -14.53 10.72
CA ASN A 107 9.68 -15.68 11.36
C ASN A 107 9.72 -16.95 10.48
N ARG A 108 9.56 -16.81 9.16
CA ARG A 108 9.61 -17.95 8.23
C ARG A 108 11.02 -18.46 7.97
N ILE A 109 12.02 -17.59 8.09
CA ILE A 109 13.41 -18.01 7.98
C ILE A 109 13.84 -18.76 9.24
N ASP A 110 13.34 -18.34 10.41
CA ASP A 110 13.53 -19.07 11.65
C ASP A 110 12.95 -20.50 11.54
N GLU A 111 11.79 -20.66 10.88
CA GLU A 111 11.21 -21.97 10.56
C GLU A 111 12.07 -22.84 9.61
N LEU A 112 12.95 -22.23 8.81
CA LEU A 112 13.90 -22.94 7.95
C LEU A 112 15.13 -23.45 8.72
N GLY A 113 15.32 -23.02 9.97
CA GLY A 113 16.47 -23.40 10.79
C GLY A 113 17.79 -22.78 10.33
N VAL A 114 17.74 -21.64 9.63
CA VAL A 114 18.92 -20.90 9.18
C VAL A 114 19.47 -20.09 10.35
N ALA A 115 20.74 -20.33 10.73
CA ALA A 115 21.41 -19.51 11.72
C ALA A 115 21.77 -18.15 11.10
N GLU A 116 21.24 -17.07 11.67
CA GLU A 116 21.60 -15.68 11.36
C GLU A 116 21.25 -15.19 9.94
N PRO A 117 19.95 -15.13 9.58
CA PRO A 117 19.55 -14.55 8.31
C PRO A 117 19.65 -13.03 8.28
N VAL A 118 20.06 -12.48 7.15
CA VAL A 118 20.10 -11.04 6.92
C VAL A 118 18.89 -10.63 6.08
N VAL A 119 17.99 -9.87 6.69
CA VAL A 119 16.82 -9.27 6.02
C VAL A 119 16.93 -7.76 6.10
N GLN A 120 17.09 -7.11 4.96
CA GLN A 120 17.30 -5.66 4.88
C GLN A 120 16.42 -5.04 3.80
N ARG A 121 16.02 -3.78 4.03
CA ARG A 121 15.37 -2.94 3.03
C ARG A 121 16.38 -2.54 1.96
N GLN A 122 15.99 -2.64 0.69
CA GLN A 122 16.76 -2.11 -0.44
C GLN A 122 15.90 -1.09 -1.19
N GLY A 123 16.25 0.19 -1.08
CA GLY A 123 15.45 1.28 -1.65
C GLY A 123 14.03 1.36 -1.05
N ASP A 124 13.09 1.91 -1.79
CA ASP A 124 11.80 2.30 -1.19
C ASP A 124 10.81 1.14 -1.03
N ARG A 125 10.88 0.14 -1.92
CA ARG A 125 9.85 -0.91 -2.08
C ARG A 125 10.38 -2.34 -2.11
N ARG A 126 11.70 -2.54 -1.93
CA ARG A 126 12.32 -3.87 -2.08
C ARG A 126 12.95 -4.34 -0.77
N ILE A 127 12.97 -5.66 -0.61
CA ILE A 127 13.59 -6.36 0.52
C ILE A 127 14.63 -7.33 -0.04
N VAL A 128 15.84 -7.27 0.49
CA VAL A 128 16.91 -8.24 0.24
C VAL A 128 16.98 -9.20 1.40
N VAL A 129 16.96 -10.48 1.06
CA VAL A 129 17.12 -11.59 2.01
C VAL A 129 18.35 -12.39 1.62
N GLN A 130 19.26 -12.56 2.58
CA GLN A 130 20.43 -13.43 2.47
C GLN A 130 20.34 -14.54 3.51
N LEU A 131 20.53 -15.78 3.07
CA LEU A 131 20.42 -16.99 3.88
C LEU A 131 21.74 -17.76 3.83
N PRO A 132 22.73 -17.43 4.68
CA PRO A 132 23.98 -18.17 4.74
C PRO A 132 23.70 -19.62 5.18
N GLY A 133 24.34 -20.60 4.56
CA GLY A 133 24.23 -22.01 4.96
C GLY A 133 22.90 -22.70 4.65
N VAL A 134 22.01 -22.09 3.84
CA VAL A 134 20.75 -22.74 3.44
C VAL A 134 21.04 -23.94 2.52
N GLN A 135 20.70 -25.16 2.98
CA GLN A 135 20.95 -26.39 2.22
C GLN A 135 19.92 -26.64 1.12
N ASP A 136 18.67 -26.23 1.32
CA ASP A 136 17.58 -26.42 0.37
C ASP A 136 16.99 -25.06 -0.07
N THR A 137 17.60 -24.49 -1.10
CA THR A 137 17.17 -23.24 -1.73
C THR A 137 15.77 -23.35 -2.35
N ALA A 138 15.36 -24.54 -2.80
CA ALA A 138 14.05 -24.77 -3.41
C ALA A 138 12.93 -24.76 -2.35
N ARG A 139 13.17 -25.38 -1.18
CA ARG A 139 12.28 -25.28 -0.01
C ARG A 139 12.22 -23.86 0.52
N ALA A 140 13.35 -23.15 0.63
CA ALA A 140 13.36 -21.74 1.02
C ALA A 140 12.55 -20.88 0.04
N LYS A 141 12.70 -21.09 -1.28
CA LYS A 141 11.93 -20.37 -2.31
C LYS A 141 10.42 -20.60 -2.17
N ARG A 142 9.97 -21.84 -1.95
CA ARG A 142 8.54 -22.14 -1.72
C ARG A 142 8.03 -21.54 -0.42
N ILE A 143 8.83 -21.64 0.66
CA ILE A 143 8.42 -21.16 1.97
C ILE A 143 8.37 -19.66 1.98
N LEU A 144 9.24 -18.93 1.29
CA LEU A 144 9.30 -17.46 1.23
C LEU A 144 8.40 -16.83 0.15
N GLY A 145 8.18 -17.53 -0.97
CA GLY A 145 7.38 -17.06 -2.11
C GLY A 145 5.86 -17.07 -1.91
N ARG A 146 5.35 -17.65 -0.80
CA ARG A 146 3.90 -17.67 -0.50
C ARG A 146 3.33 -16.33 -0.03
N THR A 147 4.17 -15.37 0.35
CA THR A 147 3.71 -14.12 1.02
C THR A 147 4.11 -12.86 0.28
N ALA A 148 4.97 -12.96 -0.74
CA ALA A 148 5.22 -11.84 -1.65
C ALA A 148 5.13 -12.31 -3.09
N THR A 149 4.59 -11.44 -3.93
CA THR A 149 4.72 -11.50 -5.39
C THR A 149 6.19 -11.49 -5.75
N LEU A 150 6.73 -12.68 -6.04
CA LEU A 150 8.10 -12.87 -6.47
C LEU A 150 8.21 -12.48 -7.94
N GLU A 151 8.77 -11.32 -8.24
CA GLU A 151 9.21 -11.00 -9.60
C GLU A 151 10.68 -11.39 -9.77
N MET A 152 10.93 -12.42 -10.59
CA MET A 152 12.27 -12.81 -10.98
C MET A 152 12.75 -11.84 -12.07
N MET A 153 13.57 -10.86 -11.72
CA MET A 153 14.46 -10.26 -12.71
C MET A 153 15.73 -11.09 -12.70
N LEU A 154 15.94 -11.83 -13.79
CA LEU A 154 17.26 -12.33 -14.15
C LEU A 154 18.13 -11.09 -14.32
N VAL A 155 19.02 -10.85 -13.35
CA VAL A 155 20.09 -9.89 -13.55
C VAL A 155 20.94 -10.51 -14.66
N ASP A 156 21.02 -9.84 -15.79
CA ASP A 156 21.98 -10.19 -16.82
C ASP A 156 23.37 -9.94 -16.21
N GLU A 157 24.01 -11.01 -15.73
CA GLU A 157 25.45 -11.01 -15.50
C GLU A 157 26.11 -11.10 -16.87
N GLU A 158 26.07 -9.99 -17.63
CA GLU A 158 26.89 -9.84 -18.82
C GLU A 158 28.35 -9.72 -18.37
N HIS A 159 29.00 -10.86 -18.36
CA HIS A 159 30.44 -11.11 -18.29
C HIS A 159 31.31 -9.98 -18.87
N ASN A 160 32.36 -9.56 -18.14
CA ASN A 160 33.72 -9.99 -18.53
C ASN A 160 34.72 -9.85 -17.37
N VAL A 161 35.64 -10.80 -17.39
CA VAL A 161 36.64 -11.17 -16.38
C VAL A 161 37.76 -10.16 -16.19
N ASP A 162 38.29 -10.17 -14.98
CA ASP A 162 39.59 -9.63 -14.61
C ASP A 162 40.72 -10.29 -15.42
N SER A 163 41.90 -9.65 -15.41
CA SER A 163 43.24 -10.08 -15.85
C SER A 163 43.64 -10.00 -17.34
N ALA A 164 44.35 -8.91 -17.68
CA ALA A 164 45.80 -8.89 -17.97
C ALA A 164 46.32 -7.45 -18.13
#